data_AF-A0A2E2B6M1-F1
#
_entry.id   AF-A0A2E2B6M1-F1
#
_cell.length_a   1.000
_cell.length_b   1.000
_cell.length_c   1.000
_cell.angle_alpha   90.00
_cell.angle_beta   90.00
_cell.angle_gamma   90.00
#
_symmetry.space_group_name_H-M   'P 1'
#
loop_
_entity.id
_entity.type
_entity.pdbx_description
1 polymer ?
#
loop_
_entity_poly.entity_id
_entity_poly.type
_entity_poly.pdbx_seq_one_letter_code
_entity_poly.pdbx_strand_id
1 'polypeptide(L)'
;MECKNHPGVDAVSRCEGCAEPFCSNCLVDISGKQYCGACKTMAASPTAGAIPEEATIPCKEANDALILAIVGLFCFGIILEPLALIKASKAKKMIAENPRMTGSGKATAATIIGSIVLVLWIISIILNVIAIAAS
;
A
#
# COMPACT_ATOMS: atom_id res chain seq x y z
N MET A 1 -6.60 -29.70 -34.38
CA MET A 1 -5.72 -30.01 -33.24
C MET A 1 -6.62 -30.56 -32.14
N GLU A 2 -6.27 -31.67 -31.52
CA GLU A 2 -7.21 -32.39 -30.64
C GLU A 2 -7.18 -31.87 -29.20
N CYS A 3 -8.31 -32.01 -28.51
CA CYS A 3 -8.42 -31.72 -27.09
C CYS A 3 -7.60 -32.73 -26.29
N LYS A 4 -6.74 -32.23 -25.38
CA LYS A 4 -5.89 -33.09 -24.54
C LYS A 4 -6.69 -34.08 -23.66
N ASN A 5 -7.90 -33.68 -23.23
CA ASN A 5 -8.72 -34.50 -22.34
C ASN A 5 -9.64 -35.49 -23.07
N HIS A 6 -9.91 -35.26 -24.36
CA HIS A 6 -10.88 -36.03 -25.13
C HIS A 6 -10.28 -36.38 -26.50
N PRO A 7 -9.73 -37.59 -26.66
CA PRO A 7 -9.25 -38.08 -27.96
C PRO A 7 -10.38 -38.07 -28.99
N GLY A 8 -10.11 -37.56 -30.20
CA GLY A 8 -11.10 -37.46 -31.28
C GLY A 8 -12.03 -36.24 -31.22
N VAL A 9 -11.85 -35.32 -30.27
CA VAL A 9 -12.60 -34.05 -30.21
C VAL A 9 -11.68 -32.90 -30.58
N ASP A 10 -12.09 -32.07 -31.54
CA ASP A 10 -11.33 -30.87 -31.92
C ASP A 10 -11.27 -29.84 -30.78
N ALA A 11 -10.07 -29.32 -30.55
CA ALA A 11 -9.86 -28.20 -29.66
C ALA A 11 -10.28 -26.88 -30.33
N VAL A 12 -10.95 -26.03 -29.55
CA VAL A 12 -11.45 -24.73 -30.01
C VAL A 12 -10.51 -23.59 -29.63
N SER A 13 -9.75 -23.75 -28.55
CA SER A 13 -8.75 -22.77 -28.12
C SER A 13 -7.69 -23.43 -27.21
N ARG A 14 -6.81 -22.62 -26.62
CA ARG A 14 -5.74 -23.04 -25.71
C ARG A 14 -5.94 -22.44 -24.34
N CYS A 15 -5.53 -23.17 -23.31
CA CYS A 15 -5.52 -22.66 -21.93
C CYS A 15 -4.47 -21.56 -21.76
N GLU A 16 -4.85 -20.42 -21.20
CA GLU A 16 -3.95 -19.28 -20.93
C GLU A 16 -2.89 -19.58 -19.85
N GLY A 17 -3.08 -20.64 -19.06
CA GLY A 17 -2.13 -21.06 -18.03
C GLY A 17 -1.04 -22.01 -18.54
N CYS A 18 -1.44 -23.06 -19.28
CA CYS A 18 -0.52 -24.11 -19.74
C CYS A 18 -0.30 -24.16 -21.26
N ALA A 19 -0.99 -23.33 -22.04
CA ALA A 19 -0.94 -23.25 -23.51
C ALA A 19 -1.35 -24.53 -24.27
N GLU A 20 -1.90 -25.52 -23.59
CA GLU A 20 -2.37 -26.77 -24.18
C GLU A 20 -3.75 -26.63 -24.85
N PRO A 21 -4.04 -27.44 -25.90
CA PRO A 21 -5.29 -27.39 -26.66
C PRO A 21 -6.48 -28.04 -25.90
N PHE A 22 -7.62 -27.36 -25.84
CA PHE A 22 -8.84 -27.87 -25.19
C PHE A 22 -10.11 -27.53 -25.99
N CYS A 23 -11.15 -28.35 -25.83
CA CYS A 23 -12.49 -28.08 -26.36
C CYS A 23 -13.26 -27.11 -25.44
N SER A 24 -14.38 -26.55 -25.92
CA SER A 24 -15.21 -25.59 -25.18
C SER A 24 -15.71 -26.11 -23.83
N ASN A 25 -15.92 -27.42 -23.69
CA ASN A 25 -16.34 -28.05 -22.44
C ASN A 25 -15.21 -28.22 -21.41
N CYS A 26 -13.95 -28.19 -21.85
CA CYS A 26 -12.77 -28.31 -20.98
C CYS A 26 -12.19 -26.97 -20.54
N LEU A 27 -12.71 -25.87 -21.09
CA LEU A 27 -12.28 -24.51 -20.82
C LEU A 27 -13.32 -23.79 -19.97
N VAL A 28 -12.83 -23.00 -19.03
CA VAL A 28 -13.63 -22.16 -18.15
C VAL A 28 -13.19 -20.72 -18.36
N ASP A 29 -14.15 -19.81 -18.55
CA ASP A 29 -13.88 -18.39 -18.63
C ASP A 29 -13.74 -17.80 -17.21
N ILE A 30 -12.62 -17.13 -16.96
CA ILE A 30 -12.36 -16.38 -15.73
C ILE A 30 -11.81 -15.02 -16.14
N SER A 31 -12.58 -13.95 -15.91
CA SER A 31 -12.22 -12.58 -16.25
C SER A 31 -11.86 -12.38 -17.74
N GLY A 32 -12.59 -13.04 -18.65
CA GLY A 32 -12.40 -12.93 -20.10
C GLY A 32 -11.22 -13.74 -20.65
N LYS A 33 -10.63 -14.62 -19.83
CA LYS A 33 -9.53 -15.51 -20.20
C LYS A 33 -9.96 -16.96 -20.02
N GLN A 34 -9.50 -17.84 -20.90
CA GLN A 34 -9.90 -19.24 -20.90
C GLN A 34 -8.85 -20.13 -20.21
N TYR A 35 -9.27 -20.86 -19.18
CA TYR A 35 -8.40 -21.74 -18.41
C TYR A 35 -8.94 -23.18 -18.39
N CYS A 36 -8.03 -24.16 -18.38
CA CYS A 36 -8.40 -25.55 -18.17
C CYS A 36 -8.72 -25.82 -16.69
N GLY A 37 -9.35 -26.97 -16.41
CA GLY A 37 -9.74 -27.38 -15.05
C GLY A 37 -8.63 -27.37 -14.00
N ALA A 38 -7.36 -27.56 -14.40
CA ALA A 38 -6.21 -27.51 -13.50
C ALA A 38 -5.70 -26.07 -13.28
N CYS A 39 -5.61 -25.26 -14.34
CA CYS A 39 -5.10 -23.89 -14.26
C CYS A 39 -6.13 -22.89 -13.70
N LYS A 40 -7.42 -23.24 -13.67
CA LYS A 40 -8.49 -22.35 -13.18
C LYS A 40 -8.25 -21.86 -11.75
N THR A 41 -7.61 -22.68 -10.90
CA THR A 41 -7.34 -22.33 -9.49
C THR A 41 -6.32 -21.20 -9.35
N MET A 42 -5.39 -21.08 -10.30
CA MET A 42 -4.44 -19.97 -10.35
C MET A 42 -5.13 -18.65 -10.73
N ALA A 43 -6.10 -18.73 -11.64
CA ALA A 43 -6.87 -17.58 -12.10
C ALA A 43 -7.99 -17.17 -11.13
N ALA A 44 -8.53 -18.11 -10.36
CA ALA A 44 -9.58 -17.88 -9.37
C ALA A 44 -9.07 -17.36 -8.01
N SER A 45 -7.77 -17.02 -7.89
CA SER A 45 -7.25 -16.42 -6.66
C SER A 45 -8.04 -15.14 -6.35
N PRO A 46 -8.49 -14.91 -5.10
CA PRO A 46 -9.26 -13.71 -4.72
C PRO A 46 -8.51 -12.39 -4.95
N THR A 47 -7.21 -12.45 -5.23
CA THR A 47 -6.36 -11.31 -5.60
C THR A 47 -6.30 -11.04 -7.11
N ALA A 48 -6.71 -11.97 -7.98
CA ALA A 48 -6.52 -11.87 -9.43
C ALA A 48 -7.54 -10.94 -10.14
N GLY A 49 -8.57 -10.49 -9.43
CA GLY A 49 -9.61 -9.59 -9.94
C GLY A 49 -9.91 -8.39 -9.04
N ALA A 50 -9.13 -8.18 -7.97
CA ALA A 50 -9.25 -6.97 -7.17
C ALA A 50 -8.64 -5.81 -7.97
N ILE A 51 -9.45 -5.15 -8.79
CA ILE A 51 -9.19 -3.77 -9.18
C ILE A 51 -9.08 -3.03 -7.85
N PRO A 52 -7.91 -2.49 -7.46
CA PRO A 52 -7.83 -1.70 -6.25
C PRO A 52 -8.84 -0.56 -6.43
N GLU A 53 -9.90 -0.54 -5.62
CA GLU A 53 -10.84 0.58 -5.60
C GLU A 53 -9.99 1.81 -5.34
N GLU A 54 -9.83 2.64 -6.37
CA GLU A 54 -8.80 3.67 -6.40
C GLU A 54 -9.11 4.67 -5.28
N ALA A 55 -8.28 4.64 -4.24
CA ALA A 55 -8.44 5.48 -3.07
C ALA A 55 -8.28 6.95 -3.48
N THR A 56 -9.41 7.61 -3.72
CA THR A 56 -9.48 8.96 -4.32
C THR A 56 -9.71 10.04 -3.28
N ILE A 57 -10.08 9.69 -2.05
CA ILE A 57 -10.44 10.66 -1.01
C ILE A 57 -9.18 11.04 -0.21
N PRO A 58 -8.64 12.25 -0.34
CA PRO A 58 -7.45 12.65 0.40
C PRO A 58 -7.74 12.79 1.90
N CYS A 59 -6.93 12.13 2.74
CA CYS A 59 -6.99 12.33 4.19
C CYS A 59 -6.39 13.69 4.57
N LYS A 60 -7.20 14.58 5.16
CA LYS A 60 -6.76 15.91 5.59
C LYS A 60 -5.68 15.82 6.67
N GLU A 61 -5.83 14.91 7.63
CA GLU A 61 -4.90 14.73 8.73
C GLU A 61 -3.52 14.26 8.26
N ALA A 62 -3.45 13.48 7.18
CA ALA A 62 -2.16 13.10 6.58
C ALA A 62 -1.42 14.30 5.98
N ASN A 63 -2.15 15.25 5.38
CA ASN A 63 -1.56 16.49 4.87
C ASN A 63 -1.13 17.41 6.02
N ASP A 64 -2.01 17.63 7.01
CA ASP A 64 -1.70 18.45 8.18
C ASP A 64 -0.46 17.92 8.91
N ALA A 65 -0.37 16.60 9.10
CA ALA A 65 0.77 15.98 9.76
C ALA A 65 2.09 16.25 9.01
N LEU A 66 2.07 16.13 7.69
CA LEU A 66 3.26 16.38 6.87
C LEU A 66 3.68 17.85 6.91
N ILE A 67 2.72 18.78 6.83
CA ILE A 67 3.00 20.21 6.91
C ILE A 67 3.60 20.56 8.27
N LEU A 68 3.04 20.03 9.36
CA LEU A 68 3.56 20.27 10.72
C LEU A 68 4.98 19.71 10.89
N ALA A 69 5.29 18.54 10.33
CA ALA A 69 6.64 17.97 10.36
C ALA A 69 7.66 18.80 9.56
N ILE A 70 7.27 19.33 8.39
CA ILE A 70 8.16 20.18 7.58
C ILE A 70 8.39 21.53 8.26
N VAL A 71 7.34 22.16 8.80
CA VAL A 71 7.45 23.46 9.50
C VAL A 71 8.17 23.30 10.84
N GLY A 72 7.98 22.16 11.52
CA GLY A 72 8.63 21.79 12.77
C GLY A 72 10.16 21.74 12.67
N LEU A 73 10.69 21.34 11.51
CA LEU A 73 12.12 21.35 11.23
C LEU A 73 12.78 22.73 11.41
N PHE A 74 12.07 23.82 11.06
CA PHE A 74 12.66 25.16 11.00
C PHE A 74 12.28 26.08 12.16
N CYS A 75 11.03 26.00 12.65
CA CYS A 75 10.49 27.07 13.50
C CYS A 75 10.39 26.68 14.98
N PHE A 76 9.87 25.49 15.31
CA PHE A 76 9.65 25.06 16.71
C PHE A 76 9.54 23.53 16.85
N GLY A 77 10.65 22.81 16.63
CA GLY A 77 10.66 21.35 16.56
C GLY A 77 10.14 20.63 17.81
N ILE A 78 10.40 21.16 19.01
CA ILE A 78 9.99 20.48 20.26
C ILE A 78 8.47 20.36 20.40
N ILE A 79 7.71 21.36 19.93
CA ILE A 79 6.25 21.42 20.13
C ILE A 79 5.50 20.95 18.89
N LEU A 80 5.98 21.31 17.70
CA LEU A 80 5.32 20.98 16.44
C LEU A 80 5.46 19.49 16.10
N GLU A 81 6.60 18.87 16.41
CA GLU A 81 6.84 17.47 16.05
C GLU A 81 5.95 16.47 16.81
N PRO A 82 5.74 16.57 18.14
CA PRO A 82 4.78 15.72 18.83
C PRO A 82 3.37 15.82 18.24
N LEU A 83 2.94 17.04 17.88
CA LEU A 83 1.63 17.27 17.28
C LEU A 83 1.53 16.63 15.87
N ALA A 84 2.60 16.73 15.08
CA ALA A 84 2.72 16.07 13.79
C ALA A 84 2.61 14.54 13.91
N LEU A 85 3.29 13.94 14.89
CA LEU A 85 3.27 12.49 15.14
C LEU A 85 1.89 11.98 15.58
N ILE A 86 1.17 12.73 16.42
CA ILE A 86 -0.20 12.39 16.82
C ILE A 86 -1.14 12.43 15.61
N LYS A 87 -1.06 13.47 14.78
CA LYS A 87 -1.87 13.57 13.56
C LYS A 87 -1.55 12.48 12.55
N ALA A 88 -0.27 12.15 12.37
CA ALA A 88 0.17 11.05 11.50
C ALA A 88 -0.38 9.70 11.97
N SER A 89 -0.35 9.43 13.27
CA SER A 89 -0.89 8.20 13.87
C SER A 89 -2.41 8.11 13.68
N LYS A 90 -3.13 9.23 13.89
CA LYS A 90 -4.57 9.31 13.64
C LYS A 90 -4.88 9.07 12.16
N ALA A 91 -4.12 9.66 11.24
CA ALA A 91 -4.29 9.48 9.80
C ALA A 91 -4.11 8.02 9.38
N LYS A 92 -3.09 7.31 9.91
CA LYS A 92 -2.91 5.88 9.65
C LYS A 92 -4.11 5.05 10.09
N LYS A 93 -4.69 5.36 11.26
CA LYS A 93 -5.90 4.69 11.76
C LYS A 93 -7.10 4.93 10.85
N MET A 94 -7.35 6.18 10.45
CA MET A 94 -8.49 6.51 9.58
C MET A 94 -8.39 5.90 8.18
N ILE A 95 -7.17 5.80 7.64
CA ILE A 95 -6.90 5.15 6.35
C ILE A 95 -7.06 3.63 6.45
N ALA A 96 -6.69 3.02 7.58
CA ALA A 96 -6.91 1.60 7.82
C ALA A 96 -8.40 1.25 7.96
N GLU A 97 -9.20 2.16 8.53
CA GLU A 97 -10.65 2.00 8.68
C GLU A 97 -11.42 2.25 7.37
N ASN A 98 -10.89 3.08 6.46
CA ASN A 98 -11.57 3.45 5.22
C ASN A 98 -10.65 3.20 4.01
N PRO A 99 -10.83 2.09 3.26
CA PRO A 99 -9.99 1.76 2.10
C PRO A 99 -10.10 2.76 0.94
N ARG A 100 -11.09 3.67 0.97
CA ARG A 100 -11.25 4.77 0.00
C ARG A 100 -10.36 5.99 0.28
N MET A 101 -9.74 6.05 1.46
CA MET A 101 -8.89 7.17 1.85
C MET A 101 -7.45 6.97 1.39
N THR A 102 -6.86 8.01 0.82
CA THR A 102 -5.45 8.05 0.42
C THR A 102 -4.63 8.97 1.30
N GLY A 103 -3.30 8.85 1.21
CA GLY A 103 -2.35 9.62 2.02
C GLY A 103 -1.53 8.79 2.99
N SER A 104 -1.55 7.45 2.90
CA SER A 104 -0.72 6.57 3.74
C SER A 104 0.77 6.90 3.63
N GLY A 105 1.24 7.17 2.40
CA GLY A 105 2.61 7.63 2.16
C GLY A 105 2.92 8.95 2.87
N LYS A 106 1.99 9.92 2.86
CA LYS A 106 2.17 11.22 3.54
C LYS A 106 2.21 11.07 5.06
N ALA A 107 1.33 10.25 5.63
CA ALA A 107 1.34 9.95 7.07
C ALA A 107 2.62 9.22 7.49
N THR A 108 3.12 8.31 6.64
CA THR A 108 4.39 7.60 6.88
C THR A 108 5.58 8.55 6.81
N ALA A 109 5.66 9.40 5.79
CA ALA A 109 6.68 10.42 5.65
C ALA A 109 6.69 11.37 6.86
N ALA A 110 5.52 11.88 7.27
CA ALA A 110 5.39 12.73 8.45
C ALA A 110 5.88 12.03 9.73
N THR A 111 5.60 10.72 9.88
CA THR A 111 6.09 9.94 11.04
C THR A 111 7.62 9.85 11.05
N ILE A 112 8.22 9.51 9.91
CA ILE A 112 9.67 9.34 9.78
C ILE A 112 10.37 10.67 10.05
N ILE A 113 9.97 11.74 9.33
CA ILE A 113 10.55 13.08 9.48
C ILE A 113 10.41 13.53 10.93
N GLY A 114 9.20 13.49 11.50
CA GLY A 114 9.00 14.04 12.82
C GLY A 114 9.70 13.26 13.93
N SER A 115 9.83 11.94 13.80
CA SER A 115 10.59 11.14 14.77
C SER A 115 12.09 11.49 14.76
N ILE A 116 12.70 11.64 13.58
CA ILE A 116 14.12 11.95 13.44
C ILE A 116 14.40 13.37 13.96
N VAL A 117 13.59 14.35 13.54
CA VAL A 117 13.76 15.75 13.93
C VAL A 117 13.58 15.94 15.42
N LEU A 118 12.55 15.32 16.02
CA LEU A 118 12.33 15.39 17.47
C LEU A 118 13.52 14.83 18.26
N VAL A 119 14.07 13.68 17.84
CA VAL A 119 15.24 13.07 18.49
C VAL A 119 16.47 13.99 18.37
N LEU A 120 16.74 14.54 17.18
CA LEU A 120 17.87 15.45 16.96
C LEU A 120 17.75 16.73 17.82
N TRP A 121 16.54 17.27 17.96
CA TRP A 121 16.28 18.41 18.84
C TRP A 121 16.54 18.07 20.31
N ILE A 122 16.03 16.93 20.79
CA ILE A 122 16.26 16.48 22.18
C ILE A 122 17.76 16.32 22.46
N ILE A 123 18.51 15.67 21.57
CA ILE A 123 19.96 15.51 21.71
C ILE A 123 20.66 16.86 21.75
N SER A 124 20.31 17.78 20.85
CA SER A 124 20.92 19.12 20.78
C SER A 124 20.72 19.93 22.06
N ILE A 125 19.55 19.83 22.70
CA ILE A 125 19.25 20.49 23.97
C ILE A 125 20.08 19.88 25.10
N ILE A 126 20.14 18.55 25.19
CA ILE A 126 20.91 17.87 26.22
C ILE A 126 22.38 18.27 26.13
N LEU A 127 22.96 18.27 24.92
CA LEU A 127 24.35 18.69 24.70
C LEU A 127 24.58 20.15 25.07
N ASN A 128 23.64 21.06 24.75
CA ASN A 128 23.73 22.46 25.14
C ASN A 128 23.69 22.64 26.67
N VAL A 129 22.75 21.97 27.35
CA VAL A 129 22.61 22.06 28.81
C VAL A 129 23.87 21.56 29.50
N ILE A 130 24.46 20.46 29.04
CA ILE A 130 25.72 19.93 29.56
C ILE A 130 26.86 20.94 29.33
N ALA A 131 26.95 21.52 28.14
CA ALA A 131 27.99 22.51 27.83
C ALA A 131 27.89 23.76 28.72
N ILE A 132 26.68 24.27 28.96
CA ILE A 132 26.42 25.40 29.85
C ILE A 132 26.73 25.04 31.31
N ALA A 133 26.43 23.82 31.74
CA ALA A 133 26.74 23.37 33.10
C ALA A 133 28.24 23.15 33.34
N ALA A 134 29.02 22.96 32.28
CA ALA A 134 30.47 22.74 32.33
C ALA A 134 31.31 24.02 32.15
N SER A 135 30.67 25.15 31.83
CA SER A 135 31.28 26.49 31.71
C SER A 135 31.14 27.31 32.98
#